data_AF-A0A8S0V909-F1
#
_entry.id   AF-A0A8S0V909-F1
#
_cell.length_a   1.000
_cell.length_b   1.000
_cell.length_c   1.000
_cell.angle_alpha   90.00
_cell.angle_beta   90.00
_cell.angle_gamma   90.00
#
_symmetry.space_group_name_H-M   'P 1'
#
loop_
_entity.id
_entity.type
_entity.pdbx_description
1 polymer ?
#
loop_
_entity_poly.entity_id
_entity_poly.type
_entity_poly.pdbx_seq_one_letter_code
_entity_poly.pdbx_strand_id
1 'polypeptide(L)'
;MFGAVQFGLLAAGIVLFVPMGMAGWHLSRNKMLFFSCALFITLAVGVHLTPFFPSISNFLYKSSLISDSSSPTGATSSSVIRDSCIFSLHSVVMYKSNYNECMDDAIDTNSDSSCKKMSWKWKQSESVAECGFQKLKKPDVSVLLNGSWVVVAGDSQARLMVVSLLELMLGSDGMNKIRGDLFKRHSDYSTTVDEIGMKLDFKWAPYVRNLTNLMMEFKENKDYPDVILMGAGLWDMLHVNNASEYGVSLSALKDSVLSLLPVFRNVDSIDRETSESMWIRSPHLFWLGMPVLINSMLNTEEKREKMNDVMCNAYDDEVSRTKILRQSGGPLLKLDIRWLTGLCGPRCTMDGMHYDGVVYDAAVQIVLNALLLESNQKAR
;
A
#
# COMPACT_ATOMS: atom_id res chain seq x y z
N MET A 1 3.06 -20.55 43.15
CA MET A 1 3.25 -21.05 41.77
C MET A 1 4.54 -20.58 41.09
N PHE A 2 5.28 -19.59 41.60
CA PHE A 2 6.53 -19.12 40.95
C PHE A 2 7.75 -20.05 41.12
N GLY A 3 7.84 -20.81 42.21
CA GLY A 3 9.00 -21.68 42.48
C GLY A 3 9.11 -22.91 41.56
N ALA A 4 7.98 -23.49 41.14
CA ALA A 4 7.96 -24.69 40.30
C ALA A 4 8.39 -24.40 38.85
N VAL A 5 8.03 -23.23 38.31
CA VAL A 5 8.40 -22.80 36.96
C VAL A 5 9.91 -22.51 36.87
N GLN A 6 10.48 -21.86 37.91
CA GLN A 6 11.91 -21.61 37.96
C GLN A 6 12.74 -22.89 38.17
N PHE A 7 12.26 -23.83 38.98
CA PHE A 7 12.90 -25.15 39.11
C PHE A 7 12.81 -25.96 37.82
N GLY A 8 11.68 -25.90 37.10
CA GLY A 8 11.51 -26.55 35.81
C GLY A 8 12.46 -26.03 34.74
N LEU A 9 12.63 -24.70 34.65
CA LEU A 9 13.60 -24.06 33.73
C LEU A 9 15.04 -24.42 34.07
N LEU A 10 15.39 -24.46 35.36
CA LEU A 10 16.74 -24.83 35.80
C LEU A 10 17.05 -26.31 35.51
N ALA A 11 16.09 -27.20 35.78
CA ALA A 11 16.21 -28.62 35.49
C ALA A 11 16.30 -28.88 33.97
N ALA A 12 15.48 -28.19 33.16
CA ALA A 12 15.56 -28.26 31.71
C ALA A 12 16.91 -27.76 31.18
N GLY A 13 17.44 -26.67 31.73
CA GLY A 13 18.78 -26.18 31.39
C GLY A 13 19.89 -27.18 31.70
N ILE A 14 19.85 -27.83 32.87
CA ILE A 14 20.84 -28.84 33.24
C ILE A 14 20.76 -30.06 32.31
N VAL A 15 19.55 -30.55 32.02
CA VAL A 15 19.34 -31.72 31.13
C VAL A 15 19.80 -31.43 29.70
N LEU A 16 19.71 -30.19 29.23
CA LEU A 16 20.07 -29.84 27.86
C LEU A 16 21.57 -29.50 27.73
N PHE A 17 22.10 -28.68 28.64
CA PHE A 17 23.46 -28.16 28.51
C PHE A 17 24.55 -29.10 29.06
N VAL A 18 24.27 -29.95 30.05
CA VAL A 18 25.28 -30.88 30.59
C VAL A 18 25.64 -31.98 29.58
N PRO A 19 24.68 -32.67 28.92
CA PRO A 19 25.01 -33.62 27.86
C PRO A 19 25.67 -32.96 26.66
N MET A 20 25.28 -31.72 26.32
CA MET A 20 25.89 -30.95 25.23
C MET A 20 27.34 -30.55 25.54
N GLY A 21 27.65 -30.20 26.80
CA GLY A 21 29.01 -29.96 27.27
C GLY A 21 29.87 -31.23 27.30
N MET A 22 29.32 -32.35 27.78
CA MET A 22 30.02 -33.64 27.80
C MET A 22 30.24 -34.21 26.39
N ALA A 23 29.26 -34.06 25.49
CA ALA A 23 29.38 -34.40 24.08
C ALA A 23 30.41 -33.50 23.38
N GLY A 24 30.42 -32.20 23.66
CA GLY A 24 31.41 -31.26 23.16
C GLY A 24 32.84 -31.61 23.60
N TRP A 25 33.03 -32.05 24.85
CA TRP A 25 34.32 -32.52 25.36
C TRP A 25 34.83 -33.76 24.61
N HIS A 26 33.96 -34.75 24.38
CA HIS A 26 34.31 -35.96 23.62
C HIS A 26 34.51 -35.71 22.12
N LEU A 27 33.73 -34.80 21.51
CA LEU A 27 33.84 -34.43 20.11
C LEU A 27 35.05 -33.53 19.82
N SER A 28 35.59 -32.80 20.81
CA SER A 28 36.77 -31.93 20.64
C SER A 28 38.04 -32.67 20.21
N ARG A 29 38.13 -33.98 20.47
CA ARG A 29 39.24 -34.84 20.01
C ARG A 29 39.20 -35.12 18.51
N ASN A 30 38.05 -34.99 17.88
CA ASN A 30 37.89 -35.18 16.44
C ASN A 30 37.31 -33.90 15.83
N LYS A 31 38.21 -32.95 15.54
CA LYS A 31 37.89 -31.56 15.15
C LYS A 31 36.80 -31.50 14.06
N MET A 32 36.82 -32.40 13.09
CA MET A 32 35.88 -32.42 11.97
C MET A 32 34.44 -32.72 12.42
N LEU A 33 34.27 -33.65 13.36
CA LEU A 33 32.97 -34.04 13.92
C LEU A 33 32.38 -32.96 14.84
N PHE A 34 33.23 -32.28 15.62
CA PHE A 34 32.81 -31.14 16.43
C PHE A 34 32.30 -29.98 15.57
N PHE A 35 33.05 -29.60 14.53
CA PHE A 35 32.62 -28.54 13.61
C PHE A 35 31.37 -28.91 12.84
N SER A 36 31.26 -30.16 12.37
CA SER A 36 30.05 -30.64 11.67
C SER A 36 28.82 -30.61 12.57
N CYS A 37 28.93 -31.06 13.82
CA CYS A 37 27.81 -31.07 14.76
C CYS A 37 27.40 -29.65 15.19
N ALA A 38 28.38 -28.79 15.51
CA ALA A 38 28.12 -27.39 15.84
C ALA A 38 27.47 -26.63 14.66
N LEU A 39 27.93 -26.87 13.44
CA LEU A 39 27.35 -26.30 12.22
C LEU A 39 25.91 -26.79 12.03
N PHE A 40 25.64 -28.08 12.23
CA PHE A 40 24.31 -28.67 12.07
C PHE A 40 23.31 -28.13 13.09
N ILE A 41 23.73 -28.01 14.36
CA ILE A 41 22.89 -27.42 15.42
C ILE A 41 22.64 -25.93 15.12
N THR A 42 23.67 -25.19 14.70
CA THR A 42 23.52 -23.77 14.34
C THR A 42 22.61 -23.58 13.14
N LEU A 43 22.70 -24.45 12.13
CA LEU A 43 21.81 -24.45 10.96
C LEU A 43 20.37 -24.82 11.35
N ALA A 44 20.18 -25.85 12.19
CA ALA A 44 18.86 -26.26 12.64
C ALA A 44 18.19 -25.16 13.48
N VAL A 45 18.91 -24.57 14.44
CA VAL A 45 18.44 -23.42 15.22
C VAL A 45 18.19 -22.23 14.30
N GLY A 46 19.08 -21.99 13.33
CA GLY A 46 18.92 -20.95 12.31
C GLY A 46 17.61 -21.10 11.54
N VAL A 47 17.34 -22.27 10.96
CA VAL A 47 16.11 -22.56 10.18
C VAL A 47 14.86 -22.42 11.03
N HIS A 48 14.89 -22.83 12.31
CA HIS A 48 13.74 -22.74 13.20
C HIS A 48 13.54 -21.34 13.81
N LEU A 49 14.59 -20.51 13.90
CA LEU A 49 14.48 -19.13 14.35
C LEU A 49 14.28 -18.12 13.20
N THR A 50 14.60 -18.50 11.95
CA THR A 50 14.39 -17.67 10.74
C THR A 50 12.97 -17.11 10.62
N PRO A 51 11.88 -17.82 10.98
CA PRO A 51 10.52 -17.27 10.93
C PRO A 51 10.23 -16.20 11.99
N PHE A 52 11.03 -16.12 13.06
CA PHE A 52 10.83 -15.22 14.19
C PHE A 52 11.67 -13.94 14.10
N PHE A 53 12.59 -13.84 13.13
CA PHE A 53 13.32 -12.63 12.82
C PHE A 53 12.74 -12.00 11.55
N PRO A 54 12.15 -10.79 11.61
CA PRO A 54 11.81 -10.06 10.40
C PRO A 54 13.12 -9.67 9.70
N SER A 55 13.43 -10.37 8.61
CA SER A 55 14.43 -9.96 7.61
C SER A 55 15.85 -9.70 8.16
N ILE A 56 16.65 -10.76 8.29
CA ILE A 56 18.12 -10.64 8.37
C ILE A 56 18.69 -10.02 7.06
N SER A 57 17.89 -9.98 6.00
CA SER A 57 18.17 -9.24 4.76
C SER A 57 18.49 -7.77 5.05
N ASN A 58 17.84 -7.10 6.00
CA ASN A 58 18.15 -5.68 6.28
C ASN A 58 19.45 -5.45 7.06
N PHE A 59 20.01 -6.48 7.72
CA PHE A 59 21.25 -6.32 8.50
C PHE A 59 22.51 -6.63 7.67
N LEU A 60 22.44 -7.59 6.73
CA LEU A 60 23.54 -7.88 5.80
C LEU A 60 23.69 -6.80 4.72
N TYR A 61 22.61 -6.12 4.33
CA TYR A 61 22.66 -5.03 3.34
C TYR A 61 23.37 -3.77 3.86
N LYS A 62 23.51 -3.60 5.18
CA LYS A 62 24.25 -2.46 5.74
C LYS A 62 25.77 -2.69 5.75
N SER A 63 26.21 -3.95 5.66
CA SER A 63 27.65 -4.30 5.67
C SER A 63 28.29 -4.32 4.28
N SER A 64 27.52 -4.29 3.18
CA SER A 64 28.10 -4.26 1.82
C SER A 64 28.34 -2.85 1.28
N LEU A 65 28.21 -1.81 2.11
CA LEU A 65 28.47 -0.41 1.73
C LEU A 65 29.95 -0.02 1.85
N ILE A 66 30.85 -0.96 2.14
CA ILE A 66 32.28 -0.68 2.18
C ILE A 66 33.02 -1.80 1.43
N SER A 67 33.78 -1.38 0.42
CA SER A 67 34.80 -2.11 -0.36
C SER A 67 34.36 -2.98 -1.55
N ASP A 68 34.55 -2.38 -2.73
CA ASP A 68 35.53 -2.80 -3.74
C ASP A 68 34.99 -2.99 -5.17
N SER A 69 35.48 -2.11 -6.02
CA SER A 69 35.60 -2.21 -7.45
C SER A 69 36.32 -3.51 -7.85
N SER A 70 35.61 -4.43 -8.52
CA SER A 70 36.02 -4.99 -9.82
C SER A 70 35.25 -6.26 -10.19
N SER A 71 34.86 -6.30 -11.46
CA SER A 71 34.54 -7.46 -12.29
C SER A 71 33.11 -8.05 -12.32
N PRO A 72 32.67 -8.49 -13.52
CA PRO A 72 31.28 -8.69 -13.86
C PRO A 72 30.91 -10.17 -13.84
N THR A 73 29.96 -10.56 -13.01
CA THR A 73 29.23 -11.82 -13.18
C THR A 73 27.75 -11.55 -12.99
N GLY A 74 27.00 -11.75 -14.07
CA GLY A 74 25.56 -11.50 -14.14
C GLY A 74 24.78 -12.46 -13.26
N ALA A 75 24.39 -11.98 -12.08
CA ALA A 75 23.29 -12.53 -11.28
C ALA A 75 22.79 -11.54 -10.22
N THR A 76 23.17 -10.26 -10.30
CA THR A 76 22.68 -9.20 -9.40
C THR A 76 21.51 -8.46 -10.05
N SER A 77 20.44 -8.28 -9.26
CA SER A 77 19.60 -7.07 -9.22
C SER A 77 18.14 -7.12 -9.71
N SER A 78 17.49 -8.25 -10.02
CA SER A 78 16.04 -8.20 -10.35
C SER A 78 15.18 -7.62 -9.21
N SER A 79 15.53 -7.90 -7.95
CA SER A 79 14.91 -7.29 -6.77
C SER A 79 15.29 -5.82 -6.57
N VAL A 80 16.56 -5.47 -6.77
CA VAL A 80 17.08 -4.10 -6.59
C VAL A 80 16.51 -3.15 -7.64
N ILE A 81 16.37 -3.59 -8.89
CA ILE A 81 15.71 -2.83 -9.96
C ILE A 81 14.23 -2.65 -9.63
N ARG A 82 13.54 -3.70 -9.17
CA ARG A 82 12.12 -3.62 -8.79
C ARG A 82 11.89 -2.62 -7.65
N ASP A 83 12.71 -2.67 -6.61
CA ASP A 83 12.60 -1.75 -5.48
C ASP A 83 12.88 -0.30 -5.93
N SER A 84 13.88 -0.07 -6.80
CA SER A 84 14.15 1.23 -7.43
C SER A 84 12.95 1.75 -8.25
N CYS A 85 12.27 0.86 -8.98
CA CYS A 85 11.10 1.22 -9.77
C CYS A 85 9.89 1.57 -8.92
N ILE A 86 9.66 0.88 -7.80
CA ILE A 86 8.58 1.25 -6.87
C ILE A 86 8.75 2.70 -6.38
N PHE A 87 9.97 3.13 -6.05
CA PHE A 87 10.24 4.52 -5.67
C PHE A 87 10.06 5.52 -6.81
N SER A 88 10.13 5.06 -8.06
CA SER A 88 10.00 5.88 -9.27
C SER A 88 8.57 6.02 -9.79
N LEU A 89 7.59 5.29 -9.23
CA LEU A 89 6.20 5.32 -9.69
C LEU A 89 5.59 6.73 -9.74
N HIS A 90 5.93 7.59 -8.78
CA HIS A 90 5.44 8.98 -8.69
C HIS A 90 6.24 9.98 -9.52
N SER A 91 7.21 9.52 -10.32
CA SER A 91 8.00 10.35 -11.24
C SER A 91 7.17 10.74 -12.46
N VAL A 92 6.10 11.50 -12.23
CA VAL A 92 5.20 12.03 -13.25
C VAL A 92 5.40 13.53 -13.43
N VAL A 93 4.99 14.02 -14.60
CA VAL A 93 4.87 15.45 -14.90
C VAL A 93 3.46 15.73 -15.40
N MET A 94 2.91 16.86 -14.98
CA MET A 94 1.65 17.38 -15.52
C MET A 94 1.94 18.57 -16.44
N TYR A 95 1.21 18.65 -17.55
CA TYR A 95 1.34 19.72 -18.53
C TYR A 95 -0.01 20.07 -19.13
N LYS A 96 -0.16 21.31 -19.59
CA LYS A 96 -1.36 21.74 -20.31
C LYS A 96 -1.36 21.11 -21.69
N SER A 97 -2.41 20.39 -22.03
CA SER A 97 -2.58 19.90 -23.40
C SER A 97 -2.93 21.08 -24.32
N ASN A 98 -2.36 21.08 -25.52
CA ASN A 98 -2.67 22.04 -26.57
C ASN A 98 -3.88 21.60 -27.43
N TYR A 99 -4.54 20.49 -27.08
CA TYR A 99 -5.69 19.98 -27.83
C TYR A 99 -6.99 20.70 -27.45
N ASN A 100 -7.62 21.34 -28.44
CA ASN A 100 -8.94 21.97 -28.37
C ASN A 100 -10.08 20.93 -28.52
N GLU A 101 -10.04 19.82 -27.79
CA GLU A 101 -11.16 18.86 -27.75
C GLU A 101 -11.87 18.97 -26.41
N CYS A 102 -12.68 20.02 -26.29
CA CYS A 102 -13.85 20.00 -25.43
C CYS A 102 -15.00 19.54 -26.34
N MET A 103 -15.33 18.25 -26.31
CA MET A 103 -16.63 17.81 -26.79
C MET A 103 -17.67 18.23 -25.74
N ASP A 104 -18.74 18.81 -26.25
CA ASP A 104 -19.86 19.41 -25.53
C ASP A 104 -20.49 18.46 -24.52
N ASP A 105 -20.64 18.92 -23.28
CA ASP A 105 -21.85 18.71 -22.50
C ASP A 105 -22.29 20.10 -22.02
N ALA A 106 -23.13 20.75 -22.83
CA ALA A 106 -23.89 21.94 -22.43
C ALA A 106 -24.59 21.64 -21.09
N ILE A 107 -24.62 22.53 -20.10
CA ILE A 107 -25.21 23.88 -20.11
C ILE A 107 -24.52 24.68 -19.00
N ASP A 108 -23.78 25.74 -19.32
CA ASP A 108 -24.17 27.08 -18.88
C ASP A 108 -23.36 28.18 -19.60
N THR A 109 -24.09 29.18 -20.06
CA THR A 109 -23.59 30.31 -20.85
C THR A 109 -22.85 31.34 -19.98
N ASN A 110 -21.79 31.91 -20.55
CA ASN A 110 -21.00 33.06 -20.08
C ASN A 110 -19.97 32.79 -18.96
N SER A 111 -18.82 32.23 -19.33
CA SER A 111 -17.54 32.84 -18.92
C SER A 111 -16.41 32.45 -19.87
N ASP A 112 -15.64 33.47 -20.24
CA ASP A 112 -14.39 33.39 -20.96
C ASP A 112 -13.37 32.55 -20.16
N SER A 113 -13.32 31.25 -20.40
CA SER A 113 -12.21 30.42 -19.95
C SER A 113 -11.88 29.38 -21.00
N SER A 114 -10.78 29.62 -21.73
CA SER A 114 -10.14 28.60 -22.55
C SER A 114 -9.83 27.37 -21.67
N CYS A 115 -10.67 26.34 -21.75
CA CYS A 115 -10.52 25.10 -21.00
C CYS A 115 -9.29 24.34 -21.53
N LYS A 116 -8.12 24.62 -20.96
CA LYS A 116 -6.90 23.88 -21.25
C LYS A 116 -6.93 22.60 -20.42
N LYS A 117 -7.34 21.48 -21.04
CA LYS A 117 -7.34 20.16 -20.40
C LYS A 117 -5.92 19.81 -19.93
N MET A 118 -5.77 19.54 -18.63
CA MET A 118 -4.48 19.09 -18.09
C MET A 118 -4.21 17.65 -18.55
N SER A 119 -2.95 17.31 -18.72
CA SER A 119 -2.50 15.96 -19.07
C SER A 119 -1.26 15.62 -18.27
N TRP A 120 -0.94 14.32 -18.19
CA TRP A 120 0.21 13.85 -17.45
C TRP A 120 0.91 12.70 -18.18
N LYS A 121 2.19 12.50 -17.85
CA LYS A 121 3.00 11.36 -18.28
C LYS A 121 4.13 11.10 -17.28
N TRP A 122 4.71 9.90 -17.28
CA TRP A 122 5.97 9.66 -16.56
C TRP A 122 7.11 10.50 -17.15
N LYS A 123 8.04 10.89 -16.29
CA LYS A 123 9.30 11.55 -16.67
C LYS A 123 10.09 10.61 -17.58
N GLN A 124 10.72 11.19 -18.61
CA GLN A 124 11.54 10.47 -19.58
C GLN A 124 13.02 10.51 -19.20
N SER A 125 13.35 10.31 -17.92
CA SER A 125 14.73 10.11 -17.49
C SER A 125 15.12 8.66 -17.68
N GLU A 126 16.40 8.37 -17.95
CA GLU A 126 16.91 7.00 -18.18
C GLU A 126 16.44 6.04 -17.07
N SER A 127 16.59 6.43 -15.80
CA SER A 127 16.18 5.62 -14.65
C SER A 127 14.67 5.29 -14.57
N VAL A 128 13.80 6.15 -15.11
CA VAL A 128 12.35 5.92 -15.11
C VAL A 128 11.93 5.14 -16.36
N ALA A 129 12.61 5.37 -17.48
CA ALA A 129 12.40 4.64 -18.72
C ALA A 129 12.76 3.14 -18.57
N GLU A 130 13.82 2.83 -17.82
CA GLU A 130 14.21 1.44 -17.49
C GLU A 130 13.11 0.65 -16.76
N CYS A 131 12.25 1.34 -16.01
CA CYS A 131 11.15 0.70 -15.30
C CYS A 131 9.96 0.31 -16.20
N GLY A 132 9.93 0.79 -17.44
CA GLY A 132 8.90 0.41 -18.41
C GLY A 132 7.48 0.81 -18.01
N PHE A 133 7.31 1.88 -17.23
CA PHE A 133 5.97 2.36 -16.86
C PHE A 133 5.17 2.76 -18.09
N GLN A 134 3.90 2.43 -18.08
CA GLN A 134 3.02 2.63 -19.21
C GLN A 134 1.63 3.06 -18.77
N LYS A 135 0.95 3.82 -19.63
CA LYS A 135 -0.46 4.16 -19.43
C LYS A 135 -1.30 2.99 -19.92
N LEU A 136 -1.79 2.18 -18.99
CA LEU A 136 -2.59 1.00 -19.26
C LEU A 136 -3.97 1.38 -19.75
N LYS A 137 -4.43 0.70 -20.80
CA LYS A 137 -5.77 0.85 -21.35
C LYS A 137 -6.67 -0.25 -20.80
N LYS A 138 -7.98 -0.14 -21.07
CA LYS A 138 -8.98 -1.16 -20.70
C LYS A 138 -8.50 -2.60 -20.97
N PRO A 139 -7.97 -2.98 -22.15
CA PRO A 139 -7.53 -4.36 -22.39
C PRO A 139 -6.41 -4.82 -21.44
N ASP A 140 -5.47 -3.95 -21.11
CA ASP A 140 -4.36 -4.27 -20.22
C ASP A 140 -4.86 -4.47 -18.78
N VAL A 141 -5.72 -3.55 -18.32
CA VAL A 141 -6.33 -3.60 -16.98
C VAL A 141 -7.28 -4.79 -16.85
N SER A 142 -8.01 -5.11 -17.92
CA SER A 142 -8.87 -6.30 -18.00
C SER A 142 -8.09 -7.59 -17.75
N VAL A 143 -6.86 -7.69 -18.25
CA VAL A 143 -5.99 -8.85 -17.98
C VAL A 143 -5.47 -8.81 -16.55
N LEU A 144 -5.00 -7.65 -16.09
CA LEU A 144 -4.38 -7.46 -14.77
C LEU A 144 -5.35 -7.74 -13.62
N LEU A 145 -6.62 -7.33 -13.75
CA LEU A 145 -7.64 -7.39 -12.71
C LEU A 145 -8.69 -8.49 -12.94
N ASN A 146 -8.45 -9.42 -13.86
CA ASN A 146 -9.38 -10.50 -14.18
C ASN A 146 -9.68 -11.38 -12.95
N GLY A 147 -10.96 -11.48 -12.58
CA GLY A 147 -11.45 -12.24 -11.43
C GLY A 147 -11.00 -11.71 -10.07
N SER A 148 -10.43 -10.50 -10.03
CA SER A 148 -9.93 -9.90 -8.79
C SER A 148 -11.03 -9.22 -7.98
N TRP A 149 -10.81 -9.15 -6.67
CA TRP A 149 -11.58 -8.31 -5.77
C TRP A 149 -10.79 -7.08 -5.34
N VAL A 150 -11.25 -5.91 -5.76
CA VAL A 150 -10.66 -4.60 -5.43
C VAL A 150 -11.55 -3.89 -4.40
N VAL A 151 -10.97 -3.54 -3.26
CA VAL A 151 -11.62 -2.72 -2.23
C VAL A 151 -10.97 -1.35 -2.16
N VAL A 152 -11.77 -0.30 -2.25
CA VAL A 152 -11.35 1.09 -2.03
C VAL A 152 -12.12 1.65 -0.84
N ALA A 153 -11.41 2.05 0.22
CA ALA A 153 -12.03 2.48 1.47
C ALA A 153 -11.55 3.87 1.92
N GLY A 154 -12.47 4.78 2.23
CA GLY A 154 -12.09 6.11 2.67
C GLY A 154 -13.23 7.12 2.58
N ASP A 155 -12.84 8.39 2.44
CA ASP A 155 -13.75 9.51 2.22
C ASP A 155 -14.00 9.78 0.71
N SER A 156 -14.38 11.01 0.37
CA SER A 156 -14.63 11.42 -1.01
C SER A 156 -13.40 11.36 -1.91
N GLN A 157 -12.18 11.45 -1.37
CA GLN A 157 -10.95 11.30 -2.16
C GLN A 157 -10.78 9.86 -2.65
N ALA A 158 -11.02 8.89 -1.77
CA ALA A 158 -11.00 7.48 -2.11
C ALA A 158 -12.11 7.14 -3.13
N ARG A 159 -13.28 7.79 -3.03
CA ARG A 159 -14.34 7.65 -4.03
C ARG A 159 -13.90 8.13 -5.41
N LEU A 160 -13.13 9.21 -5.51
CA LEU A 160 -12.63 9.70 -6.80
C LEU A 160 -11.63 8.73 -7.46
N MET A 161 -10.89 7.93 -6.68
CA MET A 161 -10.10 6.82 -7.21
C MET A 161 -10.97 5.75 -7.87
N VAL A 162 -12.12 5.43 -7.26
CA VAL A 162 -13.10 4.49 -7.84
C VAL A 162 -13.68 5.03 -9.14
N VAL A 163 -14.03 6.33 -9.17
CA VAL A 163 -14.52 6.99 -10.38
C VAL A 163 -13.50 6.85 -11.52
N SER A 164 -12.22 7.16 -11.28
CA SER A 164 -11.20 7.06 -12.31
C SER A 164 -10.94 5.63 -12.79
N LEU A 165 -10.99 4.64 -11.89
CA LEU A 165 -10.83 3.23 -12.28
C LEU A 165 -12.03 2.73 -13.10
N LEU A 166 -13.25 3.06 -12.69
CA LEU A 166 -14.46 2.64 -13.40
C LEU A 166 -14.61 3.38 -14.73
N GLU A 167 -14.21 4.65 -14.84
CA GLU A 167 -14.16 5.37 -16.12
C GLU A 167 -13.25 4.65 -17.13
N LEU A 168 -12.07 4.19 -16.68
CA LEU A 168 -11.14 3.42 -17.52
C LEU A 168 -11.75 2.09 -18.00
N MET A 169 -12.55 1.44 -17.16
CA MET A 169 -13.08 0.09 -17.43
C MET A 169 -14.43 0.10 -18.16
N LEU A 170 -15.32 1.03 -17.82
CA LEU A 170 -16.69 1.07 -18.31
C LEU A 170 -16.88 2.10 -19.43
N GLY A 171 -16.02 3.12 -19.50
CA GLY A 171 -16.20 4.27 -20.37
C GLY A 171 -17.42 5.12 -19.99
N SER A 172 -17.66 6.18 -20.78
CA SER A 172 -18.71 7.17 -20.52
C SER A 172 -20.11 6.56 -20.39
N ASP A 173 -20.48 5.63 -21.27
CA ASP A 173 -21.81 5.03 -21.31
C ASP A 173 -22.09 4.15 -20.09
N GLY A 174 -21.08 3.40 -19.63
CA GLY A 174 -21.19 2.61 -18.42
C GLY A 174 -21.21 3.48 -17.17
N MET A 175 -20.40 4.53 -17.14
CA MET A 175 -20.36 5.49 -16.02
C MET A 175 -21.70 6.22 -15.84
N ASN A 176 -22.37 6.58 -16.93
CA ASN A 176 -23.69 7.22 -16.87
C ASN A 176 -24.75 6.35 -16.18
N LYS A 177 -24.66 5.01 -16.32
CA LYS A 177 -25.61 4.07 -15.70
C LYS A 177 -25.43 3.96 -14.19
N ILE A 178 -24.19 4.07 -13.70
CA ILE A 178 -23.87 3.85 -12.28
C ILE A 178 -23.72 5.16 -11.48
N ARG A 179 -23.71 6.31 -12.16
CA ARG A 179 -23.43 7.61 -11.55
C ARG A 179 -24.32 7.92 -10.34
N GLY A 180 -25.62 7.64 -10.44
CA GLY A 180 -26.57 7.92 -9.35
C GLY A 180 -26.21 7.17 -8.06
N ASP A 181 -25.89 5.88 -8.18
CA ASP A 181 -25.57 5.03 -7.03
C ASP A 181 -24.16 5.31 -6.50
N LEU A 182 -23.17 5.48 -7.38
CA LEU A 182 -21.77 5.75 -6.99
C LEU A 182 -21.62 7.09 -6.24
N PHE A 183 -22.39 8.11 -6.62
CA PHE A 183 -22.35 9.43 -5.98
C PHE A 183 -23.35 9.60 -4.84
N LYS A 184 -24.07 8.54 -4.45
CA LYS A 184 -24.91 8.58 -3.25
C LYS A 184 -24.08 9.02 -2.04
N ARG A 185 -24.61 9.99 -1.30
CA ARG A 185 -23.87 10.71 -0.28
C ARG A 185 -23.53 9.80 0.89
N HIS A 186 -22.25 9.76 1.28
CA HIS A 186 -21.74 9.07 2.47
C HIS A 186 -22.18 7.60 2.56
N SER A 187 -22.13 6.90 1.45
CA SER A 187 -22.57 5.51 1.35
C SER A 187 -21.53 4.64 0.68
N ASP A 188 -21.56 3.37 1.04
CA ASP A 188 -20.92 2.30 0.32
C ASP A 188 -21.48 2.18 -1.10
N TYR A 189 -20.67 1.61 -1.98
CA TYR A 189 -21.04 1.27 -3.35
C TYR A 189 -20.34 -0.03 -3.75
N SER A 190 -21.03 -0.91 -4.46
CA SER A 190 -20.50 -2.20 -4.90
C SER A 190 -20.93 -2.46 -6.33
N THR A 191 -20.02 -2.97 -7.16
CA THR A 191 -20.30 -3.34 -8.55
C THR A 191 -19.39 -4.48 -9.00
N THR A 192 -19.81 -5.17 -10.05
CA THR A 192 -18.96 -6.11 -10.79
C THR A 192 -18.75 -5.56 -12.19
N VAL A 193 -17.53 -5.72 -12.73
CA VAL A 193 -17.27 -5.55 -14.17
C VAL A 193 -17.36 -6.93 -14.79
N ASP A 194 -18.57 -7.25 -15.27
CA ASP A 194 -18.98 -8.60 -15.65
C ASP A 194 -18.07 -9.24 -16.71
N GLU A 195 -17.53 -8.45 -17.66
CA GLU A 195 -16.69 -8.97 -18.74
C GLU A 195 -15.39 -9.62 -18.24
N ILE A 196 -14.92 -9.23 -17.05
CA ILE A 196 -13.69 -9.74 -16.43
C ILE A 196 -13.93 -10.32 -15.03
N GLY A 197 -15.17 -10.42 -14.58
CA GLY A 197 -15.50 -10.88 -13.23
C GLY A 197 -14.82 -10.11 -12.09
N MET A 198 -14.39 -8.86 -12.34
CA MET A 198 -13.73 -8.04 -11.32
C MET A 198 -14.80 -7.46 -10.38
N LYS A 199 -14.70 -7.76 -9.10
CA LYS A 199 -15.55 -7.14 -8.07
C LYS A 199 -14.88 -5.87 -7.57
N LEU A 200 -15.63 -4.77 -7.51
CA LEU A 200 -15.18 -3.51 -6.92
C LEU A 200 -16.14 -3.09 -5.80
N ASP A 201 -15.60 -2.92 -4.60
CA ASP A 201 -16.31 -2.35 -3.46
C ASP A 201 -15.68 -1.03 -3.04
N PHE A 202 -16.48 0.03 -3.03
CA PHE A 202 -16.20 1.27 -2.32
C PHE A 202 -16.83 1.21 -0.92
N LYS A 203 -16.00 1.39 0.12
CA LYS A 203 -16.44 1.48 1.51
C LYS A 203 -16.31 2.91 2.01
N TRP A 204 -17.43 3.50 2.41
CA TRP A 204 -17.43 4.82 3.03
C TRP A 204 -16.87 4.71 4.45
N ALA A 205 -15.58 4.98 4.59
CA ALA A 205 -14.80 4.81 5.80
C ALA A 205 -13.94 6.05 6.05
N PRO A 206 -14.55 7.21 6.31
CA PRO A 206 -13.85 8.50 6.29
C PRO A 206 -12.89 8.70 7.46
N TYR A 207 -13.00 7.91 8.53
CA TYR A 207 -12.11 7.93 9.69
C TYR A 207 -11.17 6.72 9.70
N VAL A 208 -9.95 6.88 10.22
CA VAL A 208 -8.98 5.77 10.37
C VAL A 208 -9.55 4.61 11.18
N ARG A 209 -10.39 4.90 12.18
CA ARG A 209 -11.08 3.87 12.97
C ARG A 209 -12.04 3.02 12.12
N ASN A 210 -12.69 3.60 11.11
CA ASN A 210 -13.53 2.83 10.20
C ASN A 210 -12.70 1.84 9.37
N LEU A 211 -11.54 2.29 8.88
CA LEU A 211 -10.59 1.41 8.17
C LEU A 211 -10.12 0.27 9.06
N THR A 212 -9.83 0.56 10.33
CA THR A 212 -9.43 -0.46 11.32
C THR A 212 -10.51 -1.54 11.47
N ASN A 213 -11.77 -1.12 11.64
CA ASN A 213 -12.90 -2.03 11.73
C ASN A 213 -13.07 -2.88 10.47
N LEU A 214 -12.88 -2.29 9.29
CA LEU A 214 -12.95 -3.01 8.02
C LEU A 214 -11.87 -4.09 7.90
N MET A 215 -10.63 -3.80 8.35
CA MET A 215 -9.57 -4.82 8.36
C MET A 215 -9.89 -5.96 9.33
N MET A 216 -10.48 -5.66 10.49
CA MET A 216 -10.93 -6.69 11.43
C MET A 216 -12.04 -7.56 10.83
N GLU A 217 -13.00 -6.96 10.12
CA GLU A 217 -14.07 -7.69 9.43
C GLU A 217 -13.51 -8.69 8.39
N PHE A 218 -12.54 -8.27 7.57
CA PHE A 218 -11.87 -9.18 6.62
C PHE A 218 -11.16 -10.33 7.33
N LYS A 219 -10.51 -10.05 8.47
CA LYS A 219 -9.85 -11.08 9.27
C LYS A 219 -10.87 -12.09 9.83
N GLU A 220 -11.96 -11.60 10.41
CA GLU A 220 -13.00 -12.43 11.04
C GLU A 220 -13.72 -13.31 10.02
N ASN A 221 -14.08 -12.74 8.87
CA ASN A 221 -14.77 -13.45 7.79
C ASN A 221 -13.85 -14.36 6.98
N LYS A 222 -12.53 -14.23 7.14
CA LYS A 222 -11.49 -14.92 6.33
C LYS A 222 -11.66 -14.67 4.83
N ASP A 223 -12.18 -13.51 4.47
CA ASP A 223 -12.41 -13.08 3.09
C ASP A 223 -11.50 -11.88 2.81
N TYR A 224 -10.57 -12.05 1.88
CA TYR A 224 -9.46 -11.13 1.67
C TYR A 224 -9.47 -10.59 0.24
N PRO A 225 -9.63 -9.28 0.05
CA PRO A 225 -9.48 -8.67 -1.27
C PRO A 225 -8.09 -8.89 -1.86
N ASP A 226 -7.98 -8.92 -3.18
CA ASP A 226 -6.68 -8.97 -3.87
C ASP A 226 -5.97 -7.61 -3.81
N VAL A 227 -6.74 -6.53 -3.83
CA VAL A 227 -6.23 -5.15 -3.78
C VAL A 227 -7.04 -4.35 -2.75
N ILE A 228 -6.34 -3.70 -1.83
CA ILE A 228 -6.93 -2.77 -0.86
C ILE A 228 -6.27 -1.41 -1.03
N LEU A 229 -7.04 -0.43 -1.46
CA LEU A 229 -6.67 0.98 -1.45
C LEU A 229 -7.43 1.67 -0.34
N MET A 230 -6.73 2.28 0.61
CA MET A 230 -7.40 2.96 1.70
C MET A 230 -6.77 4.31 2.03
N GLY A 231 -7.58 5.26 2.47
CA GLY A 231 -7.10 6.53 3.00
C GLY A 231 -8.16 7.25 3.78
N ALA A 232 -7.73 7.87 4.87
CA ALA A 232 -8.54 8.69 5.75
C ALA A 232 -7.64 9.79 6.32
N GLY A 233 -8.24 10.90 6.74
CA GLY A 233 -7.50 12.01 7.33
C GLY A 233 -8.24 13.33 7.25
N LEU A 234 -8.94 13.62 6.15
CA LEU A 234 -9.67 14.89 6.00
C LEU A 234 -10.84 15.00 6.98
N TRP A 235 -11.57 13.91 7.22
CA TRP A 235 -12.66 13.87 8.20
C TRP A 235 -12.16 13.83 9.63
N ASP A 236 -11.10 13.09 9.92
CA ASP A 236 -10.41 13.14 11.22
C ASP A 236 -9.97 14.59 11.51
N MET A 237 -9.35 15.26 10.54
CA MET A 237 -8.92 16.65 10.65
C MET A 237 -10.08 17.62 10.86
N LEU A 238 -11.17 17.48 10.13
CA LEU A 238 -12.32 18.37 10.24
C LEU A 238 -13.10 18.17 11.55
N HIS A 239 -13.31 16.93 11.98
CA HIS A 239 -14.25 16.62 13.05
C HIS A 239 -13.58 16.28 14.38
N VAL A 240 -12.39 15.67 14.37
CA VAL A 240 -11.60 15.36 15.57
C VAL A 240 -10.56 16.45 15.81
N ASN A 241 -9.88 16.90 14.75
CA ASN A 241 -8.90 17.97 14.76
C ASN A 241 -7.75 17.76 15.78
N ASN A 242 -7.35 16.50 15.98
CA ASN A 242 -6.26 16.12 16.88
C ASN A 242 -5.31 15.12 16.22
N ALA A 243 -4.12 15.61 15.81
CA ALA A 243 -3.11 14.78 15.15
C ALA A 243 -2.61 13.63 16.05
N SER A 244 -2.49 13.84 17.37
CA SER A 244 -2.02 12.78 18.27
C SER A 244 -3.02 11.63 18.37
N GLU A 245 -4.33 11.91 18.46
CA GLU A 245 -5.37 10.88 18.43
C GLU A 245 -5.44 10.16 17.07
N TYR A 246 -5.21 10.91 15.98
CA TYR A 246 -5.08 10.35 14.65
C TYR A 246 -3.89 9.37 14.56
N GLY A 247 -2.73 9.70 15.14
CA GLY A 247 -1.57 8.80 15.24
C GLY A 247 -1.82 7.52 16.05
N VAL A 248 -2.60 7.61 17.14
CA VAL A 248 -3.05 6.43 17.89
C VAL A 248 -3.94 5.53 17.02
N SER A 249 -4.89 6.14 16.30
CA SER A 249 -5.79 5.41 15.39
C SER A 249 -5.03 4.74 14.25
N LEU A 250 -4.02 5.41 13.68
CA LEU A 250 -3.15 4.85 12.65
C LEU A 250 -2.32 3.67 13.16
N SER A 251 -1.90 3.71 14.43
CA SER A 251 -1.19 2.57 15.03
C SER A 251 -2.08 1.34 15.13
N ALA A 252 -3.33 1.51 15.56
CA ALA A 252 -4.31 0.42 15.60
C ALA A 252 -4.65 -0.12 14.20
N LEU A 253 -4.77 0.77 13.19
CA LEU A 253 -4.95 0.37 11.80
C LEU A 253 -3.75 -0.46 11.32
N LYS A 254 -2.53 0.01 11.56
CA LYS A 254 -1.30 -0.69 11.16
C LYS A 254 -1.27 -2.12 11.71
N ASP A 255 -1.57 -2.29 13.00
CA ASP A 255 -1.55 -3.60 13.64
C ASP A 255 -2.64 -4.53 13.03
N SER A 256 -3.81 -3.96 12.74
CA SER A 256 -4.90 -4.69 12.06
C SER A 256 -4.51 -5.10 10.64
N VAL A 257 -3.86 -4.22 9.87
CA VAL A 257 -3.35 -4.53 8.53
C VAL A 257 -2.27 -5.62 8.57
N LEU A 258 -1.33 -5.55 9.53
CA LEU A 258 -0.30 -6.57 9.69
C LEU A 258 -0.91 -7.95 9.94
N SER A 259 -2.01 -8.03 10.69
CA SER A 259 -2.73 -9.28 10.93
C SER A 259 -3.36 -9.90 9.69
N LEU A 260 -3.53 -9.13 8.60
CA LEU A 260 -4.00 -9.63 7.31
C LEU A 260 -2.89 -10.27 6.48
N LEU A 261 -1.61 -10.10 6.82
CA LEU A 261 -0.52 -10.63 6.01
C LEU A 261 -0.31 -12.14 6.26
N PRO A 262 0.00 -12.96 5.23
CA PRO A 262 0.11 -14.41 5.35
C PRO A 262 1.04 -14.91 6.47
N VAL A 263 2.15 -14.19 6.71
CA VAL A 263 3.13 -14.52 7.76
C VAL A 263 2.48 -14.53 9.15
N PHE A 264 1.50 -13.67 9.39
CA PHE A 264 0.80 -13.56 10.67
C PHE A 264 -0.51 -14.37 10.71
N ARG A 265 -0.99 -14.90 9.58
CA ARG A 265 -2.17 -15.78 9.52
C ARG A 265 -1.92 -17.16 10.13
N ASN A 266 -0.71 -17.70 9.96
CA ASN A 266 -0.36 -19.08 10.33
C ASN A 266 -0.07 -19.29 11.82
N VAL A 267 0.00 -18.22 12.62
CA VAL A 267 0.25 -18.33 14.08
C VAL A 267 -1.01 -18.78 14.83
N ASP A 268 -2.20 -18.49 14.28
CA ASP A 268 -3.49 -18.84 14.90
C ASP A 268 -4.01 -20.24 14.45
N SER A 269 -3.30 -20.94 13.56
CA SER A 269 -3.81 -22.16 12.88
C SER A 269 -3.03 -23.44 13.22
N ILE A 270 -2.52 -23.59 14.45
CA ILE A 270 -1.83 -24.82 14.87
C ILE A 270 -2.79 -26.03 14.93
N ASP A 271 -4.10 -25.81 14.97
CA ASP A 271 -5.11 -26.88 14.96
C ASP A 271 -5.88 -26.90 13.62
N ARG A 272 -5.32 -27.57 12.61
CA ARG A 272 -6.05 -28.47 11.69
C ARG A 272 -5.13 -29.02 10.60
N GLU A 273 -4.87 -30.32 10.70
CA GLU A 273 -4.39 -31.15 9.60
C GLU A 273 -5.37 -31.10 8.42
N THR A 274 -4.81 -31.19 7.21
CA THR A 274 -5.46 -31.39 5.91
C THR A 274 -6.35 -30.26 5.37
N SER A 275 -5.78 -29.40 4.54
CA SER A 275 -6.30 -29.17 3.18
C SER A 275 -5.32 -28.34 2.36
N GLU A 276 -5.23 -28.70 1.08
CA GLU A 276 -4.59 -28.04 -0.07
C GLU A 276 -3.82 -26.74 0.18
N SER A 277 -2.61 -26.67 -0.38
CA SER A 277 -1.81 -25.46 -0.54
C SER A 277 -2.59 -24.37 -1.29
N MET A 278 -3.53 -23.72 -0.63
CA MET A 278 -4.08 -22.44 -1.04
C MET A 278 -2.89 -21.51 -1.09
N TRP A 279 -2.56 -21.03 -2.29
CA TRP A 279 -1.59 -19.98 -2.47
C TRP A 279 -2.13 -18.78 -1.70
N ILE A 280 -1.67 -18.57 -0.46
CA ILE A 280 -2.13 -17.47 0.37
C ILE A 280 -1.60 -16.19 -0.27
N ARG A 281 -2.37 -15.63 -1.20
CA ARG A 281 -2.03 -14.36 -1.85
C ARG A 281 -2.15 -13.26 -0.81
N SER A 282 -1.06 -12.54 -0.60
CA SER A 282 -1.08 -11.30 0.15
C SER A 282 -1.86 -10.25 -0.65
N PRO A 283 -2.77 -9.50 -0.03
CA PRO A 283 -3.37 -8.35 -0.69
C PRO A 283 -2.28 -7.35 -1.09
N HIS A 284 -2.48 -6.67 -2.22
CA HIS A 284 -1.74 -5.46 -2.56
C HIS A 284 -2.35 -4.30 -1.76
N LEU A 285 -1.52 -3.63 -0.96
CA LEU A 285 -1.98 -2.67 0.03
C LEU A 285 -1.46 -1.27 -0.26
N PHE A 286 -2.37 -0.30 -0.40
CA PHE A 286 -2.05 1.09 -0.71
C PHE A 286 -2.64 2.05 0.31
N TRP A 287 -1.88 3.11 0.62
CA TRP A 287 -2.34 4.24 1.43
C TRP A 287 -2.52 5.49 0.55
N LEU A 288 -3.75 5.99 0.46
CA LEU A 288 -4.09 7.23 -0.23
C LEU A 288 -3.74 8.42 0.66
N GLY A 289 -2.68 9.15 0.30
CA GLY A 289 -2.30 10.38 0.99
C GLY A 289 -3.35 11.48 0.82
N MET A 290 -3.34 12.48 1.72
CA MET A 290 -4.22 13.64 1.61
C MET A 290 -3.82 14.53 0.43
N PRO A 291 -4.77 15.24 -0.22
CA PRO A 291 -4.46 16.22 -1.25
C PRO A 291 -3.84 17.50 -0.64
N VAL A 292 -3.28 18.35 -1.49
CA VAL A 292 -3.05 19.76 -1.12
C VAL A 292 -4.39 20.42 -0.81
N LEU A 293 -4.48 21.19 0.26
CA LEU A 293 -5.68 21.96 0.60
C LEU A 293 -5.47 23.44 0.28
N ILE A 294 -6.45 24.06 -0.37
CA ILE A 294 -6.42 25.49 -0.67
C ILE A 294 -7.40 26.19 0.25
N ASN A 295 -6.87 26.66 1.38
CA ASN A 295 -7.68 27.17 2.48
C ASN A 295 -8.68 28.27 2.04
N SER A 296 -8.25 29.18 1.17
CA SER A 296 -9.11 30.27 0.65
C SER A 296 -10.31 29.80 -0.19
N MET A 297 -10.30 28.57 -0.68
CA MET A 297 -11.37 28.00 -1.51
C MET A 297 -12.32 27.08 -0.71
N LEU A 298 -11.97 26.74 0.54
CA LEU A 298 -12.83 25.93 1.40
C LEU A 298 -14.12 26.69 1.72
N ASN A 299 -15.26 26.01 1.64
CA ASN A 299 -16.58 26.65 1.61
C ASN A 299 -17.18 27.03 2.97
N THR A 300 -16.53 26.67 4.08
CA THR A 300 -17.02 26.93 5.44
C THR A 300 -15.88 27.38 6.33
N GLU A 301 -16.17 28.25 7.30
CA GLU A 301 -15.16 28.73 8.25
C GLU A 301 -14.52 27.61 9.07
N GLU A 302 -15.34 26.65 9.53
CA GLU A 302 -14.84 25.48 10.27
C GLU A 302 -13.75 24.72 9.49
N LYS A 303 -13.96 24.49 8.18
CA LYS A 303 -12.95 23.87 7.32
C LYS A 303 -11.70 24.74 7.20
N ARG A 304 -11.83 26.06 7.08
CA ARG A 304 -10.67 26.97 6.97
C ARG A 304 -9.84 26.96 8.25
N GLU A 305 -10.50 26.98 9.41
CA GLU A 305 -9.82 26.96 10.70
C GLU A 305 -9.13 25.62 10.96
N LYS A 306 -9.80 24.50 10.68
CA LYS A 306 -9.32 23.16 11.05
C LYS A 306 -8.47 22.47 9.98
N MET A 307 -8.74 22.73 8.70
CA MET A 307 -8.07 22.09 7.57
C MET A 307 -7.06 23.04 6.92
N ASN A 308 -6.07 23.45 7.70
CA ASN A 308 -4.98 24.33 7.29
C ASN A 308 -3.66 23.57 7.13
N ASP A 309 -2.66 24.20 6.52
CA ASP A 309 -1.37 23.57 6.23
C ASP A 309 -0.64 23.03 7.46
N VAL A 310 -0.77 23.71 8.61
CA VAL A 310 -0.16 23.27 9.87
C VAL A 310 -0.78 21.95 10.30
N MET A 311 -2.10 21.84 10.25
CA MET A 311 -2.80 20.61 10.62
C MET A 311 -2.56 19.48 9.61
N CYS A 312 -2.57 19.79 8.30
CA CYS A 312 -2.21 18.83 7.27
C CYS A 312 -0.83 18.22 7.49
N ASN A 313 0.16 19.06 7.78
CA ASN A 313 1.52 18.59 8.05
C ASN A 313 1.59 17.75 9.31
N ALA A 314 0.91 18.15 10.40
CA ALA A 314 0.86 17.37 11.63
C ALA A 314 0.25 15.97 11.42
N TYR A 315 -0.77 15.85 10.58
CA TYR A 315 -1.38 14.56 10.23
C TYR A 315 -0.46 13.72 9.32
N ASP A 316 0.19 14.33 8.33
CA ASP A 316 1.18 13.66 7.46
C ASP A 316 2.41 13.16 8.26
N ASP A 317 2.82 13.91 9.27
CA ASP A 317 3.89 13.53 10.20
C ASP A 317 3.51 12.28 11.01
N GLU A 318 2.26 12.18 11.46
CA GLU A 318 1.76 11.01 12.19
C GLU A 318 1.66 9.75 11.29
N VAL A 319 1.29 9.90 10.01
CA VAL A 319 1.41 8.81 9.03
C VAL A 319 2.85 8.32 8.91
N SER A 320 3.81 9.24 8.87
CA SER A 320 5.24 8.90 8.79
C SER A 320 5.75 8.25 10.09
N ARG A 321 5.37 8.79 11.24
CA ARG A 321 5.80 8.38 12.58
C ARG A 321 5.28 7.00 12.98
N THR A 322 4.05 6.68 12.62
CA THR A 322 3.41 5.39 12.92
C THR A 322 4.03 4.21 12.16
N LYS A 323 4.82 4.50 11.12
CA LYS A 323 5.47 3.52 10.24
C LYS A 323 4.47 2.60 9.55
N ILE A 324 3.31 3.14 9.16
CA ILE A 324 2.31 2.38 8.41
C ILE A 324 2.71 2.18 6.93
N LEU A 325 3.60 3.04 6.42
CA LEU A 325 4.05 3.04 5.03
C LEU A 325 5.32 2.20 4.82
N ARG A 326 5.46 1.58 3.65
CA ARG A 326 6.63 0.77 3.25
C ARG A 326 7.95 1.49 3.34
N GLN A 327 7.99 2.77 2.94
CA GLN A 327 9.19 3.60 3.03
C GLN A 327 9.73 3.76 4.47
N SER A 328 8.89 3.54 5.48
CA SER A 328 9.26 3.54 6.89
C SER A 328 9.16 2.16 7.56
N GLY A 329 9.04 1.09 6.77
CA GLY A 329 9.02 -0.30 7.22
C GLY A 329 7.63 -0.93 7.42
N GLY A 330 6.56 -0.21 7.08
CA GLY A 330 5.18 -0.71 7.14
C GLY A 330 4.74 -1.50 5.90
N PRO A 331 3.49 -1.99 5.85
CA PRO A 331 3.00 -2.81 4.74
C PRO A 331 2.45 -2.00 3.55
N LEU A 332 2.05 -0.74 3.74
CA LEU A 332 1.31 0.04 2.74
C LEU A 332 2.21 0.80 1.77
N LEU A 333 1.95 0.70 0.46
CA LEU A 333 2.57 1.59 -0.52
C LEU A 333 1.83 2.94 -0.55
N LYS A 334 2.54 4.06 -0.37
CA LYS A 334 1.95 5.40 -0.41
C LYS A 334 1.56 5.76 -1.84
N LEU A 335 0.33 6.24 -2.04
CA LEU A 335 -0.07 7.07 -3.17
C LEU A 335 0.01 8.53 -2.74
N ASP A 336 0.98 9.26 -3.27
CA ASP A 336 1.24 10.64 -2.89
C ASP A 336 0.31 11.62 -3.64
N ILE A 337 -0.96 11.64 -3.23
CA ILE A 337 -1.96 12.55 -3.81
C ILE A 337 -1.59 14.01 -3.56
N ARG A 338 -0.94 14.33 -2.43
CA ARG A 338 -0.42 15.68 -2.16
C ARG A 338 0.55 16.12 -3.26
N TRP A 339 1.48 15.26 -3.63
CA TRP A 339 2.40 15.54 -4.74
C TRP A 339 1.67 15.73 -6.07
N LEU A 340 0.74 14.83 -6.42
CA LEU A 340 0.01 14.90 -7.69
C LEU A 340 -0.88 16.15 -7.80
N THR A 341 -1.58 16.49 -6.72
CA THR A 341 -2.41 17.71 -6.63
C THR A 341 -1.55 18.97 -6.67
N GLY A 342 -0.36 18.95 -6.04
CA GLY A 342 0.63 20.00 -6.15
C GLY A 342 1.15 20.23 -7.58
N LEU A 343 1.40 19.15 -8.34
CA LEU A 343 1.77 19.23 -9.76
C LEU A 343 0.66 19.81 -10.63
N CYS A 344 -0.60 19.52 -10.31
CA CYS A 344 -1.75 20.06 -11.04
C CYS A 344 -1.94 21.57 -10.73
N GLY A 345 -1.76 21.93 -9.46
CA GLY A 345 -1.83 23.31 -8.99
C GLY A 345 -3.26 23.79 -8.70
N PRO A 346 -3.41 25.06 -8.29
CA PRO A 346 -4.63 25.56 -7.67
C PRO A 346 -5.83 25.67 -8.62
N ARG A 347 -5.59 25.69 -9.94
CA ARG A 347 -6.66 25.73 -10.95
C ARG A 347 -7.31 24.37 -11.21
N CYS A 348 -6.75 23.30 -10.66
CA CYS A 348 -7.30 21.97 -10.80
C CYS A 348 -8.35 21.62 -9.75
N THR A 349 -8.79 22.57 -8.92
CA THR A 349 -9.83 22.33 -7.92
C THR A 349 -10.78 23.52 -7.89
N MET A 350 -12.05 23.27 -7.61
CA MET A 350 -13.09 24.30 -7.49
C MET A 350 -13.41 24.66 -6.05
N ASP A 351 -13.14 23.74 -5.11
CA ASP A 351 -13.49 23.87 -3.70
C ASP A 351 -12.27 23.78 -2.76
N GLY A 352 -11.07 23.69 -3.34
CA GLY A 352 -9.82 23.64 -2.60
C GLY A 352 -9.46 22.29 -2.01
N MET A 353 -10.21 21.22 -2.32
CA MET A 353 -9.91 19.88 -1.79
C MET A 353 -10.20 18.73 -2.76
N HIS A 354 -11.17 18.85 -3.67
CA HIS A 354 -11.42 17.87 -4.72
C HIS A 354 -10.79 18.37 -6.02
N TYR A 355 -9.85 17.59 -6.55
CA TYR A 355 -9.11 17.97 -7.74
C TYR A 355 -9.72 17.36 -9.02
N ASP A 356 -9.27 17.85 -10.17
CA ASP A 356 -9.68 17.35 -11.48
C ASP A 356 -9.34 15.85 -11.64
N GLY A 357 -10.18 15.14 -12.41
CA GLY A 357 -10.05 13.71 -12.67
C GLY A 357 -8.67 13.30 -13.19
N VAL A 358 -7.91 14.19 -13.83
CA VAL A 358 -6.52 13.97 -14.27
C VAL A 358 -5.59 13.52 -13.14
N VAL A 359 -5.82 13.99 -11.90
CA VAL A 359 -5.02 13.63 -10.73
C VAL A 359 -5.27 12.18 -10.34
N TYR A 360 -6.54 11.78 -10.30
CA TYR A 360 -6.95 10.45 -9.92
C TYR A 360 -6.71 9.43 -11.05
N ASP A 361 -6.76 9.83 -12.32
CA ASP A 361 -6.30 9.03 -13.47
C ASP A 361 -4.81 8.69 -13.31
N ALA A 362 -3.96 9.67 -13.00
CA ALA A 362 -2.55 9.44 -12.73
C ALA A 362 -2.33 8.50 -11.53
N ALA A 363 -3.07 8.72 -10.44
CA ALA A 363 -2.98 7.88 -9.24
C ALA A 363 -3.41 6.43 -9.49
N VAL A 364 -4.50 6.20 -10.24
CA VAL A 364 -4.94 4.86 -10.64
C VAL A 364 -3.87 4.18 -11.50
N GLN A 365 -3.26 4.90 -12.44
CA GLN A 365 -2.21 4.34 -13.28
C GLN A 365 -0.93 4.02 -12.48
N ILE A 366 -0.62 4.78 -11.43
CA ILE A 366 0.43 4.44 -10.46
C ILE A 366 0.11 3.13 -9.74
N VAL A 367 -1.12 2.95 -9.25
CA VAL A 367 -1.57 1.70 -8.62
C VAL A 367 -1.40 0.53 -9.59
N LEU A 368 -1.91 0.66 -10.81
CA LEU A 368 -1.88 -0.44 -11.77
C LEU A 368 -0.45 -0.81 -12.19
N ASN A 369 0.46 0.16 -12.36
CA ASN A 369 1.87 -0.14 -12.62
C ASN A 369 2.55 -0.78 -11.40
N ALA A 370 2.19 -0.39 -10.17
CA ALA A 370 2.66 -1.08 -8.97
C ALA A 370 2.20 -2.55 -8.97
N LEU A 371 0.94 -2.82 -9.32
CA LEU A 371 0.42 -4.19 -9.44
C LEU A 371 1.18 -5.00 -10.50
N LEU A 372 1.51 -4.42 -11.66
CA LEU A 372 2.34 -5.09 -12.68
C LEU A 372 3.72 -5.47 -12.14
N LEU A 373 4.39 -4.56 -11.44
CA LEU A 373 5.71 -4.80 -10.84
C LEU A 373 5.66 -5.90 -9.77
N GLU A 374 4.62 -5.92 -8.94
CA GLU A 374 4.50 -6.87 -7.84
C GLU A 374 4.03 -8.25 -8.30
N SER A 375 3.20 -8.32 -9.35
CA SER A 375 2.69 -9.57 -9.92
C SER A 375 3.65 -10.23 -10.93
N ASN A 376 4.76 -9.57 -11.28
CA ASN A 376 5.67 -9.93 -12.39
C ASN A 376 4.95 -10.12 -13.74
N GLN A 377 3.77 -9.52 -13.92
CA GLN A 377 3.06 -9.53 -15.19
C GLN A 377 3.65 -8.47 -16.12
N LYS A 378 3.79 -8.80 -17.41
CA LYS A 378 4.08 -7.81 -18.46
C LYS A 378 2.74 -7.41 -19.10
N ALA A 379 2.46 -6.11 -19.22
CA ALA A 379 1.36 -5.69 -20.07
C ALA A 379 1.67 -6.02 -21.54
N ARG A 380 0.63 -6.18 -22.34
CA ARG A 380 0.74 -6.68 -23.72
C ARG A 380 0.89 -5.59 -24.75
#